data_AF-N9TA70-F1
#
_entry.id   AF-N9TA70-F1
#
_cell.length_a   1.000
_cell.length_b   1.000
_cell.length_c   1.000
_cell.angle_alpha   90.00
_cell.angle_beta   90.00
_cell.angle_gamma   90.00
#
_symmetry.space_group_name_H-M   'P 1'
#
loop_
_entity.id
_entity.type
_entity.pdbx_description
1 polymer ?
#
loop_
_entity_poly.entity_id
_entity_poly.type
_entity_poly.pdbx_seq_one_letter_code
_entity_poly.pdbx_strand_id
1 'polypeptide(L)'
;MSLTDTDNQDIINECKKMLRTTSTSLYVYSHSYKVMQLSLEIYDLISPLCKVNKTNLIMGALLHDITKTRSLVTKEDHPLTGACVARELGCSEAICQIIAQHVNPIRVPGKLTEIDIVCYADKRVKWDYIVTMQERIDDVCIRYDIKKDSQFCSVCTRSYLQIEQEIGEYAKKNGQWDHFFEFIHRTEEGKVTPFIGMEKTDLI
;
A
#
# COMPACT_ATOMS: atom_id res chain seq x y z
N MET A 1 3.73 -7.50 25.80
CA MET A 1 2.91 -7.53 24.57
C MET A 1 1.56 -6.96 24.95
N SER A 2 1.14 -5.85 24.34
CA SER A 2 -0.12 -5.17 24.68
C SER A 2 -1.32 -5.89 24.06
N LEU A 3 -2.53 -5.65 24.56
CA LEU A 3 -3.77 -6.19 23.96
C LEU A 3 -3.88 -5.77 22.48
N THR A 4 -3.51 -4.53 22.16
CA THR A 4 -3.47 -3.99 20.80
C THR A 4 -2.46 -4.69 19.89
N ASP A 5 -1.33 -5.17 20.43
CA ASP A 5 -0.35 -5.94 19.63
C ASP A 5 -0.88 -7.34 19.30
N THR A 6 -1.71 -7.90 20.19
CA THR A 6 -2.32 -9.22 20.01
C THR A 6 -3.42 -9.16 18.94
N ASP A 7 -4.29 -8.15 19.01
CA ASP A 7 -5.35 -7.94 18.03
C ASP A 7 -4.80 -7.71 16.61
N ASN A 8 -3.75 -6.90 16.48
CA ASN A 8 -3.09 -6.69 15.19
C ASN A 8 -2.49 -8.01 14.65
N GLN A 9 -1.88 -8.81 15.53
CA GLN A 9 -1.26 -10.06 15.14
C GLN A 9 -2.28 -11.08 14.63
N ASP A 10 -3.47 -11.12 15.23
CA ASP A 10 -4.57 -11.98 14.79
C ASP A 10 -5.10 -11.56 13.41
N ILE A 11 -5.28 -10.27 13.18
CA ILE A 11 -5.67 -9.73 11.85
C ILE A 11 -4.61 -10.08 10.80
N ILE A 12 -3.32 -9.90 11.12
CA ILE A 12 -2.20 -10.25 10.23
C ILE A 12 -2.22 -11.75 9.91
N ASN A 13 -2.48 -12.59 10.91
CA ASN A 13 -2.55 -14.05 10.74
C ASN A 13 -3.74 -14.48 9.86
N GLU A 14 -4.88 -13.80 9.96
CA GLU A 14 -6.02 -14.01 9.08
C GLU A 14 -5.68 -13.64 7.63
N CYS A 15 -5.08 -12.46 7.41
CA CYS A 15 -4.65 -12.03 6.08
C CYS A 15 -3.64 -13.02 5.47
N LYS A 16 -2.71 -13.54 6.28
CA LYS A 16 -1.77 -14.59 5.84
C LYS A 16 -2.49 -15.86 5.36
N LYS A 17 -3.57 -16.29 6.03
CA LYS A 17 -4.36 -17.46 5.59
C LYS A 17 -5.03 -17.19 4.23
N MET A 18 -5.55 -15.99 4.02
CA MET A 18 -6.14 -15.59 2.74
C MET A 18 -5.09 -15.59 1.62
N LEU A 19 -3.92 -14.99 1.87
CA LEU A 19 -2.81 -14.94 0.92
C LEU A 19 -2.25 -16.34 0.58
N ARG A 20 -2.23 -17.27 1.55
CA ARG A 20 -1.91 -18.69 1.32
C ARG A 20 -2.93 -19.35 0.39
N THR A 21 -4.22 -19.08 0.62
CA THR A 21 -5.32 -19.64 -0.18
C THR A 21 -5.22 -19.23 -1.65
N THR A 22 -4.71 -18.02 -1.92
CA THR A 22 -4.52 -17.50 -3.27
C THR A 22 -3.15 -17.80 -3.86
N SER A 23 -2.32 -18.59 -3.17
CA SER A 23 -0.93 -18.87 -3.59
C SER A 23 -0.17 -17.58 -3.89
N THR A 24 -0.33 -16.57 -3.04
CA THR A 24 0.41 -15.31 -3.18
C THR A 24 1.89 -15.55 -2.87
N SER A 25 2.76 -14.84 -3.58
CA SER A 25 4.20 -15.02 -3.42
C SER A 25 4.75 -14.36 -2.16
N LEU A 26 5.85 -14.89 -1.63
CA LEU A 26 6.62 -14.28 -0.57
C LEU A 26 7.10 -12.88 -0.96
N TYR A 27 7.42 -12.64 -2.24
CA TYR A 27 7.78 -11.30 -2.72
C TYR A 27 6.61 -10.30 -2.59
N VAL A 28 5.42 -10.69 -3.04
CA VAL A 28 4.21 -9.87 -2.93
C VAL A 28 3.82 -9.67 -1.47
N TYR A 29 3.99 -10.70 -0.63
CA TYR A 29 3.74 -10.59 0.80
C TYR A 29 4.75 -9.67 1.50
N SER A 30 6.05 -9.78 1.22
CA SER A 30 7.06 -8.89 1.79
C SER A 30 6.78 -7.43 1.44
N HIS A 31 6.39 -7.18 0.19
CA HIS A 31 5.90 -5.87 -0.25
C HIS A 31 4.69 -5.42 0.59
N SER A 32 3.61 -6.22 0.59
CA SER A 32 2.36 -5.89 1.27
C SER A 32 2.53 -5.71 2.79
N TYR A 33 3.45 -6.46 3.39
CA TYR A 33 3.80 -6.32 4.80
C TYR A 33 4.50 -4.98 5.07
N LYS A 34 5.44 -4.57 4.22
CA LYS A 34 6.09 -3.25 4.34
C LYS A 34 5.08 -2.12 4.11
N VAL A 35 4.14 -2.27 3.17
CA VAL A 35 3.03 -1.33 2.96
C VAL A 35 2.15 -1.22 4.20
N MET A 36 1.86 -2.34 4.87
CA MET A 36 1.10 -2.36 6.13
C MET A 36 1.84 -1.62 7.24
N GLN A 37 3.14 -1.85 7.40
CA GLN A 37 3.96 -1.12 8.38
C GLN A 37 3.90 0.39 8.15
N LEU A 38 4.11 0.81 6.89
CA LEU A 38 4.08 2.23 6.54
C LEU A 38 2.68 2.84 6.71
N SER A 39 1.62 2.08 6.42
CA SER A 39 0.23 2.51 6.65
C SER A 39 -0.08 2.72 8.13
N LEU A 40 0.50 1.90 9.02
CA LEU A 40 0.37 2.06 10.47
C LEU A 40 1.14 3.27 10.99
N GLU A 41 2.32 3.57 10.44
CA GLU A 41 3.04 4.80 10.78
C GLU A 41 2.26 6.06 10.34
N ILE A 42 1.65 6.04 9.15
CA ILE A 42 0.75 7.11 8.70
C ILE A 42 -0.45 7.23 9.64
N TYR A 43 -1.03 6.10 10.07
CA TYR A 43 -2.12 6.10 11.04
C TYR A 43 -1.72 6.80 12.35
N ASP A 44 -0.53 6.54 12.88
CA ASP A 44 -0.04 7.17 14.11
C ASP A 44 0.22 8.68 13.94
N LEU A 45 0.64 9.12 12.75
CA LEU A 45 0.79 10.54 12.41
C LEU A 45 -0.55 11.31 12.43
N ILE A 46 -1.64 10.68 11.98
CA ILE A 46 -2.93 11.35 11.74
C ILE A 46 -4.02 11.04 12.78
N SER A 47 -3.89 9.94 13.53
CA SER A 47 -4.83 9.56 14.60
C SER A 47 -4.48 10.36 15.85
N PRO A 48 -5.21 11.46 16.14
CA PRO A 48 -6.62 11.48 16.56
C PRO A 48 -7.53 12.41 15.74
N LEU A 49 -7.01 13.03 14.68
CA LEU A 49 -7.66 14.10 13.94
C LEU A 49 -8.35 13.62 12.65
N CYS A 50 -7.98 12.43 12.18
CA CYS A 50 -8.56 11.79 11.01
C CYS A 50 -9.29 10.49 11.41
N LYS A 51 -10.54 10.33 10.98
CA LYS A 51 -11.30 9.10 11.23
C LYS A 51 -10.94 8.06 10.18
N VAL A 52 -9.98 7.21 10.52
CA VAL A 52 -9.53 6.07 9.71
C VAL A 52 -9.62 4.82 10.57
N ASN A 53 -10.06 3.70 9.99
CA ASN A 53 -10.15 2.42 10.68
C ASN A 53 -8.83 1.65 10.56
N LYS A 54 -8.17 1.41 11.70
CA LYS A 54 -6.88 0.71 11.78
C LYS A 54 -6.95 -0.73 11.24
N THR A 55 -8.03 -1.47 11.53
CA THR A 55 -8.22 -2.83 11.00
C THR A 55 -8.33 -2.82 9.48
N ASN A 56 -9.06 -1.87 8.91
CA ASN A 56 -9.19 -1.72 7.46
C ASN A 56 -7.84 -1.37 6.79
N LEU A 57 -7.00 -0.55 7.43
CA LEU A 57 -5.65 -0.28 6.95
C LEU A 57 -4.78 -1.55 6.94
N ILE A 58 -4.78 -2.32 8.03
CA ILE A 58 -3.97 -3.54 8.12
C ILE A 58 -4.40 -4.55 7.06
N MET A 59 -5.70 -4.85 6.98
CA MET A 59 -6.23 -5.81 6.01
C MET A 59 -6.08 -5.30 4.57
N GLY A 60 -6.42 -4.04 4.33
CA GLY A 60 -6.31 -3.42 3.01
C GLY A 60 -4.87 -3.42 2.50
N ALA A 61 -3.91 -3.03 3.34
CA ALA A 61 -2.49 -3.05 2.97
C ALA A 61 -1.95 -4.46 2.74
N LEU A 62 -2.33 -5.45 3.55
CA LEU A 62 -1.86 -6.83 3.38
C LEU A 62 -2.48 -7.54 2.17
N LEU A 63 -3.71 -7.17 1.78
CA LEU A 63 -4.49 -7.87 0.75
C LEU A 63 -4.60 -7.10 -0.57
N HIS A 64 -4.09 -5.86 -0.68
CA HIS A 64 -4.23 -5.02 -1.89
C HIS A 64 -3.75 -5.73 -3.17
N ASP A 65 -2.69 -6.54 -3.05
CA ASP A 65 -2.07 -7.28 -4.14
C ASP A 65 -2.36 -8.80 -4.07
N ILE A 66 -3.47 -9.22 -3.43
CA ILE A 66 -3.79 -10.65 -3.20
C ILE A 66 -3.78 -11.51 -4.48
N THR A 67 -4.15 -10.96 -5.64
CA THR A 67 -4.09 -11.64 -6.95
C THR A 67 -2.88 -11.25 -7.81
N LYS A 68 -1.97 -10.42 -7.29
CA LYS A 68 -0.83 -9.89 -8.04
C LYS A 68 0.02 -11.00 -8.64
N THR A 69 0.33 -12.01 -7.83
CA THR A 69 1.13 -13.18 -8.24
C THR A 69 0.62 -13.82 -9.53
N ARG A 70 -0.67 -14.19 -9.58
CA ARG A 70 -1.24 -14.83 -10.78
C ARG A 70 -1.43 -13.82 -11.93
N SER A 71 -1.73 -12.55 -11.62
CA SER A 71 -1.90 -11.49 -12.63
C SER A 71 -0.66 -11.24 -13.47
N LEU A 72 0.54 -11.51 -12.93
CA LEU A 72 1.80 -11.37 -13.66
C LEU A 72 1.87 -12.34 -14.87
N VAL A 73 1.18 -13.48 -14.77
CA VAL A 73 1.04 -14.49 -15.83
C VAL A 73 -0.22 -14.24 -16.65
N THR A 74 -1.39 -14.09 -16.01
CA THR A 74 -2.68 -14.01 -16.69
C THR A 74 -2.97 -12.65 -17.34
N LYS A 75 -2.24 -11.60 -16.91
CA LYS A 75 -2.46 -10.20 -17.29
C LYS A 75 -3.83 -9.65 -16.87
N GLU A 76 -4.49 -10.28 -15.90
CA GLU A 76 -5.74 -9.75 -15.34
C GLU A 76 -5.53 -8.42 -14.60
N ASP A 77 -6.60 -7.64 -14.50
CA ASP A 77 -6.63 -6.44 -13.67
C ASP A 77 -6.60 -6.86 -12.19
N HIS A 78 -5.41 -6.77 -11.58
CA HIS A 78 -5.18 -7.29 -10.23
C HIS A 78 -6.00 -6.56 -9.16
N PRO A 79 -6.23 -5.23 -9.21
CA PRO A 79 -7.16 -4.58 -8.28
C PRO A 79 -8.58 -5.15 -8.35
N LEU A 80 -9.14 -5.29 -9.56
CA LEU A 80 -10.53 -5.75 -9.72
C LEU A 80 -10.70 -7.22 -9.35
N THR A 81 -9.80 -8.08 -9.83
CA THR A 81 -9.81 -9.50 -9.48
C THR A 81 -9.50 -9.74 -8.00
N GLY A 82 -8.60 -8.95 -7.41
CA GLY A 82 -8.28 -8.98 -6.00
C GLY A 82 -9.49 -8.67 -5.13
N ALA A 83 -10.26 -7.64 -5.48
CA ALA A 83 -11.49 -7.30 -4.77
C ALA A 83 -12.55 -8.40 -4.87
N CYS A 84 -12.68 -9.05 -6.03
CA CYS A 84 -13.59 -10.19 -6.19
C CYS A 84 -13.18 -11.36 -5.30
N VAL A 85 -11.90 -11.73 -5.31
CA VAL A 85 -11.37 -12.82 -4.47
C VAL A 85 -11.51 -12.50 -2.98
N ALA A 86 -11.20 -11.27 -2.56
CA ALA A 86 -11.40 -10.85 -1.17
C ALA A 86 -12.87 -10.97 -0.73
N ARG A 87 -13.81 -10.60 -1.61
CA ARG A 87 -15.24 -10.78 -1.34
C ARG A 87 -15.63 -12.25 -1.20
N GLU A 88 -15.11 -13.12 -2.06
CA GLU A 88 -15.33 -14.58 -1.98
C GLU A 88 -14.75 -15.19 -0.69
N LEU A 89 -13.64 -14.63 -0.19
CA LEU A 89 -13.01 -15.03 1.08
C LEU A 89 -13.70 -14.41 2.31
N GLY A 90 -14.78 -13.65 2.14
CA GLY A 90 -15.60 -13.10 3.22
C GLY A 90 -15.12 -11.75 3.76
N CYS A 91 -14.22 -11.05 3.06
CA CYS A 91 -13.84 -9.70 3.45
C CYS A 91 -15.02 -8.72 3.35
N SER A 92 -15.00 -7.69 4.19
CA SER A 92 -16.00 -6.63 4.13
C SER A 92 -15.90 -5.82 2.84
N GLU A 93 -16.98 -5.14 2.47
CA GLU A 93 -16.99 -4.28 1.28
C GLU A 93 -15.96 -3.14 1.39
N ALA A 94 -15.66 -2.64 2.59
CA ALA A 94 -14.63 -1.64 2.80
C ALA A 94 -13.23 -2.15 2.39
N ILE A 95 -12.89 -3.41 2.75
CA ILE A 95 -11.63 -4.03 2.32
C ILE A 95 -11.62 -4.23 0.81
N CYS A 96 -12.73 -4.71 0.24
CA CYS A 96 -12.85 -4.90 -1.21
C CYS A 96 -12.64 -3.58 -1.98
N GLN A 97 -13.15 -2.46 -1.44
CA GLN A 97 -12.97 -1.14 -2.04
C GLN A 97 -11.53 -0.64 -1.96
N ILE A 98 -10.82 -0.90 -0.85
CA ILE A 98 -9.39 -0.60 -0.75
C ILE A 98 -8.62 -1.36 -1.81
N ILE A 99 -8.85 -2.67 -1.93
CA ILE A 99 -8.18 -3.52 -2.93
C ILE A 99 -8.50 -3.05 -4.36
N ALA A 100 -9.77 -2.77 -4.67
CA ALA A 100 -10.18 -2.34 -6.01
C ALA A 100 -9.56 -1.01 -6.45
N GLN A 101 -9.26 -0.12 -5.50
CA GLN A 101 -8.91 1.28 -5.78
C GLN A 101 -7.44 1.64 -5.45
N HIS A 102 -6.64 0.73 -4.90
CA HIS A 102 -5.28 1.05 -4.45
C HIS A 102 -4.34 1.54 -5.57
N VAL A 103 -4.58 1.17 -6.84
CA VAL A 103 -3.78 1.66 -7.97
C VAL A 103 -4.26 3.02 -8.47
N ASN A 104 -5.58 3.16 -8.62
CA ASN A 104 -6.23 4.34 -9.21
C ASN A 104 -7.38 4.79 -8.28
N PRO A 105 -7.07 5.48 -7.18
CA PRO A 105 -8.07 5.81 -6.17
C PRO A 105 -9.06 6.88 -6.67
N ILE A 106 -10.35 6.68 -6.41
CA ILE A 106 -11.37 7.73 -6.57
C ILE A 106 -11.43 8.51 -5.26
N ARG A 107 -10.86 9.73 -5.26
CA ARG A 107 -10.71 10.52 -4.04
C ARG A 107 -11.39 11.88 -4.09
N VAL A 108 -11.78 12.35 -2.90
CA VAL A 108 -12.23 13.72 -2.67
C VAL A 108 -11.11 14.44 -1.91
N PRO A 109 -10.43 15.42 -2.53
CA PRO A 109 -9.44 16.28 -1.88
C PRO A 109 -9.83 16.75 -0.48
N GLY A 110 -8.88 16.71 0.47
CA GLY A 110 -9.07 17.20 1.83
C GLY A 110 -9.77 16.24 2.78
N LYS A 111 -10.08 15.02 2.34
CA LYS A 111 -10.59 13.94 3.20
C LYS A 111 -9.76 12.67 2.96
N LEU A 112 -8.74 12.47 3.79
CA LEU A 112 -7.99 11.22 3.79
C LEU A 112 -8.88 10.03 4.16
N THR A 113 -8.70 8.94 3.43
CA THR A 113 -9.36 7.65 3.64
C THR A 113 -8.33 6.53 3.75
N GLU A 114 -8.77 5.35 4.16
CA GLU A 114 -7.97 4.13 4.13
C GLU A 114 -7.43 3.84 2.72
N ILE A 115 -8.21 4.14 1.67
CA ILE A 115 -7.82 3.96 0.27
C ILE A 115 -6.64 4.88 -0.06
N ASP A 116 -6.71 6.16 0.31
CA ASP A 116 -5.65 7.13 0.05
C ASP A 116 -4.34 6.70 0.75
N ILE A 117 -4.45 6.24 2.01
CA ILE A 117 -3.29 5.83 2.82
C ILE A 117 -2.63 4.59 2.22
N VAL A 118 -3.40 3.54 1.92
CA VAL A 118 -2.86 2.31 1.32
C VAL A 118 -2.27 2.59 -0.07
N CYS A 119 -2.93 3.42 -0.88
CA CYS A 119 -2.44 3.83 -2.19
C CYS A 119 -1.08 4.57 -2.08
N TYR A 120 -0.99 5.56 -1.19
CA TYR A 120 0.26 6.31 -0.97
C TYR A 120 1.36 5.41 -0.40
N ALA A 121 1.03 4.56 0.57
CA ALA A 121 1.98 3.62 1.18
C ALA A 121 2.53 2.62 0.16
N ASP A 122 1.69 2.03 -0.71
CA ASP A 122 2.11 1.17 -1.83
C ASP A 122 3.14 1.90 -2.73
N LYS A 123 2.90 3.17 -3.07
CA LYS A 123 3.86 3.92 -3.89
C LYS A 123 5.17 4.22 -3.18
N ARG A 124 5.15 4.42 -1.86
CA ARG A 124 6.34 4.59 -1.04
C ARG A 124 7.12 3.31 -0.78
N VAL A 125 6.59 2.14 -1.17
CA VAL A 125 7.28 0.85 -1.05
C VAL A 125 7.63 0.34 -2.46
N LYS A 126 8.92 0.25 -2.73
CA LYS A 126 9.43 -0.40 -3.94
C LYS A 126 10.01 -1.75 -3.55
N TRP A 127 9.44 -2.82 -4.09
CA TRP A 127 9.72 -4.18 -3.62
C TRP A 127 9.33 -4.31 -2.14
N ASP A 128 10.28 -4.44 -1.23
CA ASP A 128 10.08 -4.54 0.22
C ASP A 128 10.79 -3.43 1.02
N TYR A 129 11.24 -2.37 0.34
CA TYR A 129 11.95 -1.25 0.95
C TYR A 129 11.29 0.10 0.65
N ILE A 130 11.48 1.05 1.56
CA ILE A 130 10.88 2.39 1.48
C ILE A 130 11.70 3.28 0.54
N VAL A 131 11.01 3.99 -0.35
CA VAL A 131 11.58 4.99 -1.27
C VAL A 131 10.89 6.33 -1.09
N THR A 132 11.51 7.41 -1.57
CA THR A 132 10.80 8.70 -1.67
C THR A 132 9.73 8.65 -2.76
N MET A 133 8.73 9.54 -2.67
CA MET A 133 7.74 9.67 -3.74
C MET A 133 8.42 10.08 -5.06
N GLN A 134 9.44 10.94 -5.02
CA GLN A 134 10.21 11.33 -6.20
C GLN A 134 10.92 10.14 -6.85
N GLU A 135 11.57 9.28 -6.06
CA GLU A 135 12.19 8.04 -6.56
C GLU A 135 11.16 7.10 -7.19
N ARG A 136 9.96 7.00 -6.62
CA ARG A 136 8.90 6.16 -7.20
C ARG A 136 8.42 6.70 -8.54
N ILE A 137 8.21 8.01 -8.64
CA ILE A 137 7.81 8.66 -9.88
C ILE A 137 8.85 8.40 -10.97
N ASP A 138 10.13 8.54 -10.62
CA ASP A 138 11.25 8.30 -11.53
C ASP A 138 11.30 6.83 -11.99
N ASP A 139 11.12 5.87 -11.08
CA ASP A 139 11.04 4.44 -11.39
C ASP A 139 9.89 4.10 -12.35
N VAL A 140 8.70 4.67 -12.13
CA VAL A 140 7.53 4.45 -13.00
C VAL A 140 7.78 5.02 -14.39
N CYS A 141 8.32 6.24 -14.48
CA CYS A 141 8.65 6.86 -15.77
C CYS A 141 9.63 6.01 -16.57
N ILE A 142 10.71 5.55 -15.93
CA ILE A 142 11.73 4.72 -16.58
C ILE A 142 11.16 3.36 -16.99
N ARG A 143 10.42 2.69 -16.10
CA ARG A 143 9.93 1.32 -16.32
C ARG A 143 8.91 1.22 -17.45
N TYR A 144 8.08 2.25 -17.62
CA TYR A 144 7.01 2.25 -18.62
C TYR A 144 7.30 3.16 -19.82
N ASP A 145 8.53 3.67 -19.93
CA ASP A 145 8.94 4.63 -20.98
C ASP A 145 7.99 5.84 -21.09
N ILE A 146 7.55 6.33 -19.94
CA ILE A 146 6.66 7.48 -19.81
C ILE A 146 7.51 8.73 -19.62
N LYS A 147 7.32 9.73 -20.48
CA LYS A 147 7.97 11.03 -20.26
C LYS A 147 7.46 11.68 -18.98
N LYS A 148 8.38 12.21 -18.15
CA LYS A 148 8.07 12.84 -16.86
C LYS A 148 7.06 14.00 -16.99
N ASP A 149 7.09 14.72 -18.10
CA ASP A 149 6.20 15.84 -18.43
C ASP A 149 4.88 15.41 -19.08
N SER A 150 4.67 14.11 -19.30
CA SER A 150 3.40 13.61 -19.81
C SER A 150 2.25 13.96 -18.87
N GLN A 151 1.08 14.23 -19.45
CA GLN A 151 -0.13 14.52 -18.69
C GLN A 151 -0.47 13.39 -17.72
N PHE A 152 -0.29 12.13 -18.13
CA PHE A 152 -0.53 10.96 -17.30
C PHE A 152 0.39 10.94 -16.06
N CYS A 153 1.71 11.08 -16.26
CA CYS A 153 2.64 11.13 -15.14
C CYS A 153 2.31 12.30 -14.20
N SER A 154 2.01 13.47 -14.77
CA SER A 154 1.70 14.67 -14.00
C SER A 154 0.45 14.52 -13.12
N VAL A 155 -0.61 13.87 -13.61
CA VAL A 155 -1.85 13.65 -12.87
C VAL A 155 -1.66 12.64 -11.74
N CYS A 156 -0.98 11.52 -12.02
CA CYS A 156 -0.66 10.51 -11.01
C CYS A 156 0.22 11.11 -9.90
N THR A 157 1.32 11.77 -10.28
CA THR A 157 2.22 12.47 -9.35
C THR A 157 1.49 13.48 -8.48
N ARG A 158 0.61 14.30 -9.07
CA ARG A 158 -0.17 15.30 -8.31
C ARG A 158 -1.05 14.64 -7.25
N SER A 159 -1.69 13.52 -7.60
CA SER A 159 -2.59 12.83 -6.67
C SER A 159 -1.84 12.31 -5.44
N TYR A 160 -0.66 11.70 -5.64
CA TYR A 160 0.17 11.18 -4.54
C TYR A 160 0.77 12.30 -3.69
N LEU A 161 1.30 13.36 -4.31
CA LEU A 161 1.84 14.51 -3.59
C LEU A 161 0.75 15.23 -2.78
N GLN A 162 -0.48 15.25 -3.27
CA GLN A 162 -1.60 15.81 -2.52
C GLN A 162 -1.96 14.96 -1.30
N ILE A 163 -1.89 13.62 -1.39
CA ILE A 163 -2.06 12.75 -0.21
C ILE A 163 -0.94 13.01 0.80
N GLU A 164 0.32 13.11 0.34
CA GLU A 164 1.47 13.43 1.21
C GLU A 164 1.28 14.77 1.93
N GLN A 165 0.84 15.81 1.21
CA GLN A 165 0.53 17.11 1.78
C GLN A 165 -0.59 17.03 2.82
N GLU A 166 -1.67 16.30 2.54
CA GLU A 166 -2.78 16.13 3.50
C GLU A 166 -2.31 15.39 4.76
N ILE A 167 -1.48 14.35 4.64
CA ILE A 167 -0.86 13.67 5.78
C ILE A 167 -0.02 14.67 6.59
N GLY A 168 0.79 15.50 5.91
CA GLY A 168 1.60 16.53 6.56
C GLY A 168 0.79 17.57 7.30
N GLU A 169 -0.36 18.00 6.76
CA GLU A 169 -1.27 18.92 7.44
C GLU A 169 -1.90 18.30 8.70
N TYR A 170 -2.25 17.01 8.66
CA TYR A 170 -2.69 16.29 9.86
C TYR A 170 -1.58 16.13 10.89
N ALA A 171 -0.39 15.70 10.47
CA ALA A 171 0.76 15.54 11.34
C ALA A 171 1.15 16.86 12.01
N LYS A 172 1.16 17.96 11.26
CA LYS A 172 1.40 19.31 11.80
C LYS A 172 0.38 19.69 12.86
N LYS A 173 -0.92 19.48 12.60
CA LYS A 173 -1.99 19.75 13.58
C LYS A 173 -1.90 18.83 14.81
N ASN A 174 -1.36 17.62 14.64
CA ASN A 174 -1.13 16.66 15.71
C ASN A 174 0.21 16.88 16.44
N GLY A 175 0.97 17.94 16.12
CA GLY A 175 2.27 18.22 16.74
C GLY A 175 3.40 17.25 16.33
N GLN A 176 3.22 16.49 15.24
CA GLN A 176 4.16 15.48 14.74
C GLN A 176 4.87 15.91 13.45
N TRP A 177 5.08 17.22 13.26
CA TRP A 177 5.69 17.73 12.03
C TRP A 177 7.10 17.18 11.79
N ASP A 178 7.94 17.13 12.82
CA ASP A 178 9.32 16.63 12.68
C ASP A 178 9.33 15.14 12.33
N HIS A 179 8.45 14.36 12.95
CA HIS A 179 8.29 12.94 12.64
C HIS A 179 7.79 12.73 11.20
N PHE A 180 6.84 13.54 10.73
CA PHE A 180 6.39 13.53 9.34
C PHE A 180 7.53 13.91 8.37
N PHE A 181 8.33 14.91 8.72
CA PHE A 181 9.45 15.34 7.90
C PHE A 181 10.49 14.23 7.73
N GLU A 182 10.84 13.54 8.81
CA GLU A 182 11.70 12.34 8.76
C GLU A 182 11.05 11.23 7.93
N PHE A 183 9.77 10.96 8.15
CA PHE A 183 9.00 9.94 7.44
C PHE A 183 9.02 10.12 5.92
N ILE A 184 8.77 11.34 5.41
CA ILE A 184 8.74 11.57 3.95
C ILE A 184 10.12 11.53 3.31
N HIS A 185 11.20 11.77 4.05
CA HIS A 185 12.57 11.68 3.53
C HIS A 185 13.22 10.32 3.78
N ARG A 186 12.57 9.44 4.56
CA ARG A 186 13.10 8.11 4.84
C ARG A 186 13.15 7.24 3.58
N THR A 187 14.33 6.71 3.32
CA THR A 187 14.60 5.68 2.32
C THR A 187 15.35 4.53 2.96
N GLU A 188 15.17 3.33 2.41
CA GLU A 188 15.90 2.12 2.77
C GLU A 188 16.69 1.66 1.55
N GLU A 189 18.03 1.55 1.66
CA GLU A 189 18.86 1.04 0.57
C GLU A 189 18.89 -0.50 0.53
N GLY A 190 18.64 -1.07 -0.66
CA GLY A 190 19.25 -2.34 -1.09
C GLY A 190 18.44 -3.64 -0.96
N LYS A 191 18.04 -4.19 -2.11
CA LYS A 191 18.55 -5.44 -2.73
C LYS A 191 17.60 -5.83 -3.87
N VAL A 192 18.07 -5.70 -5.11
CA VAL A 192 17.29 -6.16 -6.28
C VAL A 192 17.63 -7.62 -6.53
N THR A 193 16.73 -8.54 -6.16
CA THR A 193 16.60 -9.78 -6.94
C THR A 193 15.76 -9.44 -8.17
N PRO A 194 16.29 -9.62 -9.39
CA PRO A 194 15.50 -9.40 -10.58
C PRO A 194 14.27 -10.33 -10.56
N PHE A 195 13.13 -9.82 -11.01
CA PHE A 195 11.90 -10.59 -11.22
C PHE A 195 12.13 -11.62 -12.33
N ILE A 196 12.77 -12.76 -11.99
CA ILE A 196 13.02 -13.87 -12.92
C ILE A 196 12.54 -15.15 -12.24
N GLY A 197 11.33 -15.58 -12.60
CA GLY A 197 10.75 -16.87 -12.22
C GLY A 197 10.36 -16.95 -10.74
N MET A 198 9.07 -17.14 -10.47
CA MET A 198 8.65 -17.54 -9.13
C MET A 198 8.73 -19.05 -8.99
N GLU A 199 9.50 -19.54 -8.03
CA GLU A 199 9.52 -20.95 -7.66
C GLU A 199 8.37 -21.28 -6.69
N LYS A 200 8.00 -22.57 -6.57
CA LYS A 200 6.97 -22.99 -5.58
C LYS A 200 7.37 -22.68 -4.14
N THR A 201 8.67 -22.62 -3.85
CA THR A 201 9.21 -22.21 -2.54
C THR A 201 8.99 -20.73 -2.24
N ASP A 202 8.66 -19.94 -3.26
CA ASP A 202 8.42 -18.50 -3.13
C ASP A 202 6.94 -18.17 -2.91
N LEU A 203 6.12 -19.15 -2.52
CA LEU A 203 4.71 -18.98 -2.16
C LEU A 203 4.52 -19.04 -0.64
N ILE A 204 3.51 -18.34 -0.12
CA ILE A 204 3.21 -18.28 1.33
C ILE A 204 2.55 -19.58 1.81
#